data_AF-A0A087HBN7-F1
#
_entry.id   AF-A0A087HBN7-F1
#
_cell.length_a   1.000
_cell.length_b   1.000
_cell.length_c   1.000
_cell.angle_alpha   90.00
_cell.angle_beta   90.00
_cell.angle_gamma   90.00
#
_symmetry.space_group_name_H-M   'P 1'
#
loop_
_entity.id
_entity.type
_entity.pdbx_description
1 polymer ?
#
loop_
_entity_poly.entity_id
_entity_poly.type
_entity_poly.pdbx_seq_one_letter_code
_entity_poly.pdbx_strand_id
1 'polypeptide(L)'
;MPPEALFLHSLRCPNPLDVTHLLGSFNIYRNKLEFPCEPPLSNGDGDLCISLDDLADFGSNFFYKDCPGAVNFSELDCKKRTLTLPSVLSVECSDFVGSDEKEKKGVLEEGLGILPSDFCGMKSEIDQWRDYPNPYSFRVLWSILGLKLTEMSELSTWILVNSTRYGVRIDRYMRDHIFLLFRLSLKAVVKEACGFMIESDANVVGEPEIMSCKRRTFECAVLVRVLSWLASQLGILYGEGNGKFFALDMFKQCITESASRIMLFRSARTRAESSGVLEDLDDANVSSKVEKSLQNNSGGEVDKSLDVAQVISVSRVAAAVAALYERSVLEGKTRAIRYAQPLTRYQRMAEHSAMTAKAHEERKKRPNYRAIIDHDGLPRQRL
;
A
#
# COMPACT_ATOMS: atom_id res chain seq x y z
N MET A 1 -16.12 18.38 0.76
CA MET A 1 -16.31 17.16 1.57
C MET A 1 -14.94 16.65 1.97
N PRO A 2 -14.69 16.32 3.25
CA PRO A 2 -13.39 15.82 3.68
C PRO A 2 -13.07 14.47 3.00
N PRO A 3 -11.80 14.20 2.60
CA PRO A 3 -11.42 12.98 1.91
C PRO A 3 -11.84 11.69 2.64
N GLU A 4 -11.78 11.71 3.97
CA GLU A 4 -12.12 10.59 4.85
C GLU A 4 -13.60 10.21 4.76
N ALA A 5 -14.46 11.17 4.42
CA ALA A 5 -15.89 10.94 4.28
C ALA A 5 -16.29 10.50 2.86
N LEU A 6 -15.37 10.54 1.87
CA LEU A 6 -15.70 10.23 0.48
C LEU A 6 -16.19 8.79 0.30
N PHE A 7 -15.59 7.83 0.99
CA PHE A 7 -16.03 6.44 0.93
C PHE A 7 -17.43 6.27 1.52
N LEU A 8 -17.66 6.75 2.74
CA LEU A 8 -18.98 6.67 3.39
C LEU A 8 -20.06 7.41 2.60
N HIS A 9 -19.74 8.60 2.10
CA HIS A 9 -20.65 9.35 1.25
C HIS A 9 -20.97 8.58 -0.03
N SER A 10 -19.96 7.94 -0.63
CA SER A 10 -20.19 7.14 -1.82
C SER A 10 -21.24 6.09 -1.56
N LEU A 11 -21.20 5.36 -0.43
CA LEU A 11 -22.21 4.34 -0.08
C LEU A 11 -23.63 4.90 0.05
N ARG A 12 -23.80 6.17 0.42
CA ARG A 12 -25.09 6.82 0.67
C ARG A 12 -25.69 7.57 -0.52
N CYS A 13 -24.90 7.91 -1.53
CA CYS A 13 -25.28 8.81 -2.62
C CYS A 13 -24.93 8.19 -4.00
N PRO A 14 -25.74 8.36 -5.07
CA PRO A 14 -26.99 9.14 -5.15
C PRO A 14 -28.19 8.46 -4.47
N ASN A 15 -28.22 7.12 -4.44
CA ASN A 15 -29.19 6.35 -3.67
C ASN A 15 -28.46 5.57 -2.58
N PRO A 16 -28.97 5.56 -1.33
CA PRO A 16 -28.38 4.78 -0.27
C PRO A 16 -28.45 3.31 -0.63
N LEU A 17 -27.29 2.65 -0.62
CA LEU A 17 -27.24 1.22 -0.75
C LEU A 17 -27.56 0.60 0.61
N ASP A 18 -28.50 -0.35 0.63
CA ASP A 18 -28.63 -1.27 1.76
C ASP A 18 -27.47 -2.27 1.71
N VAL A 19 -26.35 -1.87 2.34
CA VAL A 19 -25.15 -2.69 2.46
C VAL A 19 -25.29 -3.66 3.64
N THR A 20 -26.39 -3.64 4.41
CA THR A 20 -26.53 -4.40 5.66
C THR A 20 -26.48 -5.92 5.41
N HIS A 21 -27.07 -6.39 4.31
CA HIS A 21 -26.96 -7.77 3.85
C HIS A 21 -25.56 -8.14 3.32
N LEU A 22 -24.81 -7.17 2.79
CA LEU A 22 -23.42 -7.37 2.36
C LEU A 22 -22.50 -7.44 3.58
N LEU A 23 -22.63 -6.48 4.50
CA LEU A 23 -21.89 -6.37 5.75
C LEU A 23 -22.17 -7.53 6.73
N GLY A 24 -23.38 -8.11 6.69
CA GLY A 24 -23.69 -9.33 7.46
C GLY A 24 -22.85 -10.55 7.08
N SER A 25 -22.34 -10.61 5.84
CA SER A 25 -21.32 -11.57 5.41
C SER A 25 -19.89 -11.06 5.61
N PHE A 26 -19.69 -9.75 5.78
CA PHE A 26 -18.39 -9.14 6.09
C PHE A 26 -18.31 -8.74 7.57
N ASN A 27 -18.35 -9.73 8.47
CA ASN A 27 -17.83 -9.55 9.85
C ASN A 27 -16.31 -9.24 9.87
N ILE A 28 -15.68 -9.10 8.70
CA ILE A 28 -14.24 -9.01 8.45
C ILE A 28 -14.00 -7.90 7.40
N TYR A 29 -14.53 -6.69 7.59
CA TYR A 29 -13.88 -5.54 6.95
C TYR A 29 -12.74 -5.14 7.88
N ARG A 30 -11.51 -5.53 7.53
CA ARG A 30 -10.35 -5.32 8.40
C ARG A 30 -10.07 -3.83 8.58
N ASN A 31 -10.53 -3.33 9.72
CA ASN A 31 -10.24 -1.99 10.22
C ASN A 31 -8.98 -1.96 11.10
N LYS A 32 -8.25 -3.07 11.21
CA LYS A 32 -7.06 -3.20 12.06
C LYS A 32 -5.90 -3.76 11.26
N LEU A 33 -4.72 -3.20 11.50
CA LEU A 33 -3.43 -3.63 10.93
C LEU A 33 -2.85 -4.86 11.64
N GLU A 34 -3.58 -5.47 12.57
CA GLU A 34 -3.11 -6.58 13.42
C GLU A 34 -3.68 -7.91 12.96
N PHE A 35 -2.90 -8.98 13.20
CA PHE A 35 -3.20 -10.32 12.74
C PHE A 35 -3.22 -11.28 13.94
N PRO A 36 -4.22 -12.18 14.09
CA PRO A 36 -4.29 -13.11 15.23
C PRO A 36 -3.42 -14.37 15.13
N CYS A 37 -2.68 -14.59 14.03
CA CYS A 37 -1.99 -15.87 13.80
C CYS A 37 -0.54 -15.65 13.35
N GLU A 38 0.40 -16.49 13.79
CA GLU A 38 1.78 -16.41 13.33
C GLU A 38 1.89 -17.08 11.95
N PRO A 39 2.31 -16.37 10.89
CA PRO A 39 2.55 -17.02 9.60
C PRO A 39 3.72 -18.02 9.72
N PRO A 40 3.69 -19.15 9.00
CA PRO A 40 4.81 -20.09 9.02
C PRO A 40 6.07 -19.41 8.47
N LEU A 41 7.03 -19.16 9.36
CA LEU A 41 8.35 -18.65 9.01
C LEU A 41 9.10 -19.73 8.22
N SER A 42 9.17 -19.57 6.90
CA SER A 42 10.09 -20.34 6.07
C SER A 42 11.47 -19.69 6.17
N ASN A 43 12.44 -20.40 6.74
CA ASN A 43 13.84 -19.98 6.82
C ASN A 43 14.62 -20.15 5.49
N GLY A 44 13.93 -20.13 4.35
CA GLY A 44 14.53 -20.32 3.03
C GLY A 44 14.85 -19.00 2.33
N ASP A 45 15.93 -18.97 1.54
CA ASP A 45 16.41 -17.84 0.72
C ASP A 45 15.51 -17.54 -0.51
N GLY A 46 14.22 -17.91 -0.44
CA GLY A 46 13.25 -17.85 -1.54
C GLY A 46 12.09 -16.88 -1.29
N ASP A 47 11.29 -16.63 -2.32
CA ASP A 47 10.07 -15.83 -2.21
C ASP A 47 9.08 -16.50 -1.24
N LEU A 48 8.55 -15.72 -0.29
CA LEU A 48 7.64 -16.22 0.73
C LEU A 48 6.22 -16.30 0.17
N CYS A 49 5.65 -17.50 0.12
CA CYS A 49 4.28 -17.73 -0.36
C CYS A 49 3.33 -17.99 0.81
N ILE A 50 2.33 -17.13 0.99
CA ILE A 50 1.35 -17.20 2.07
C ILE A 50 -0.03 -17.43 1.46
N SER A 51 -0.73 -18.48 1.90
CA SER A 51 -2.15 -18.69 1.61
C SER A 51 -2.97 -17.65 2.38
N LEU A 52 -3.77 -16.85 1.67
CA LEU A 52 -4.67 -15.87 2.27
C LEU A 52 -6.06 -16.46 2.59
N ASP A 53 -6.37 -17.65 2.07
CA ASP A 53 -7.67 -18.30 2.26
C ASP A 53 -7.90 -18.77 3.71
N ASP A 54 -6.83 -19.00 4.47
CA ASP A 54 -6.91 -19.28 5.92
C ASP A 54 -7.10 -18.00 6.75
N LEU A 55 -6.93 -16.82 6.12
CA LEU A 55 -6.88 -15.53 6.81
C LEU A 55 -8.23 -14.79 6.74
N ALA A 56 -9.04 -15.05 5.74
CA ALA A 56 -10.35 -14.43 5.60
C ALA A 56 -11.36 -15.47 5.08
N ASP A 57 -12.49 -15.57 5.78
CA ASP A 57 -13.62 -16.38 5.31
C ASP A 57 -14.30 -15.60 4.18
N PHE A 58 -13.88 -15.87 2.94
CA PHE A 58 -14.41 -15.19 1.76
C PHE A 58 -15.85 -15.58 1.40
N GLY A 59 -16.54 -16.30 2.31
CA GLY A 59 -17.95 -16.56 2.25
C GLY A 59 -18.25 -17.84 1.50
N SER A 60 -18.03 -18.99 2.14
CA SER A 60 -18.79 -20.18 1.79
C SER A 60 -20.22 -20.01 2.35
N ASN A 61 -21.16 -19.52 1.54
CA ASN A 61 -22.57 -19.34 1.92
C ASN A 61 -23.32 -20.67 2.12
N PHE A 62 -22.65 -21.73 2.58
CA PHE A 62 -23.24 -23.06 2.68
C PHE A 62 -23.55 -23.41 4.13
N PHE A 63 -24.85 -23.49 4.43
CA PHE A 63 -25.40 -23.76 5.76
C PHE A 63 -25.04 -25.15 6.33
N TYR A 64 -24.59 -26.07 5.49
CA TYR A 64 -24.25 -27.43 5.89
C TYR A 64 -22.73 -27.59 5.92
N LYS A 65 -22.14 -27.70 7.11
CA LYS A 65 -20.77 -28.19 7.28
C LYS A 65 -20.68 -29.63 6.74
N ASP A 66 -19.61 -29.95 6.03
CA ASP A 66 -19.30 -31.27 5.46
C ASP A 66 -20.24 -31.81 4.36
N CYS A 67 -21.12 -30.95 3.82
CA CYS A 67 -21.97 -31.30 2.70
C CYS A 67 -21.31 -30.85 1.38
N PRO A 68 -21.29 -31.67 0.31
CA PRO A 68 -20.81 -31.25 -1.00
C PRO A 68 -21.70 -30.13 -1.52
N GLY A 69 -21.33 -28.89 -1.22
CA GLY A 69 -22.20 -27.73 -1.37
C GLY A 69 -22.64 -27.46 -2.81
N ALA A 70 -23.60 -26.54 -2.93
CA ALA A 70 -23.99 -25.97 -4.22
C ALA A 70 -22.73 -25.61 -5.00
N VAL A 71 -22.71 -25.93 -6.30
CA VAL A 71 -21.57 -25.64 -7.16
C VAL A 71 -21.28 -24.14 -7.04
N ASN A 72 -20.17 -23.79 -6.39
CA ASN A 72 -19.79 -22.40 -6.26
C ASN A 72 -19.16 -21.97 -7.58
N PHE A 73 -19.86 -21.11 -8.32
CA PHE A 73 -19.44 -20.63 -9.65
C PHE A 73 -18.61 -19.37 -9.59
N SER A 74 -18.41 -18.82 -8.39
CA SER A 74 -17.54 -17.68 -8.15
C SER A 74 -16.11 -18.05 -8.58
N GLU A 75 -15.71 -17.64 -9.78
CA GLU A 75 -14.32 -17.72 -10.25
C GLU A 75 -13.35 -16.97 -9.31
N LEU A 76 -13.90 -16.10 -8.46
CA LEU A 76 -13.21 -15.39 -7.40
C LEU A 76 -13.05 -16.21 -6.11
N ASP A 77 -13.89 -17.21 -5.83
CA ASP A 77 -13.79 -18.08 -4.63
C ASP A 77 -12.93 -19.33 -4.86
N CYS A 78 -12.77 -19.77 -6.11
CA CYS A 78 -12.00 -20.98 -6.40
C CYS A 78 -10.52 -20.73 -6.76
N LYS A 79 -10.08 -19.47 -6.91
CA LYS A 79 -8.65 -19.17 -7.05
C LYS A 79 -8.03 -19.08 -5.67
N LYS A 80 -7.11 -20.01 -5.36
CA LYS A 80 -6.28 -19.91 -4.15
C LYS A 80 -5.66 -18.51 -4.09
N ARG A 81 -6.01 -17.72 -3.09
CA ARG A 81 -5.47 -16.36 -2.96
C ARG A 81 -4.12 -16.48 -2.28
N THR A 82 -3.05 -16.33 -3.04
CA THR A 82 -1.69 -16.43 -2.52
C THR A 82 -1.00 -15.08 -2.56
N LEU A 83 -0.38 -14.68 -1.46
CA LEU A 83 0.59 -13.62 -1.43
C LEU A 83 1.98 -14.22 -1.71
N THR A 84 2.62 -13.78 -2.77
CA THR A 84 4.05 -14.01 -3.00
C THR A 84 4.80 -12.75 -2.61
N LEU A 85 5.58 -12.81 -1.53
CA LEU A 85 6.43 -11.72 -1.06
C LEU A 85 7.87 -11.98 -1.55
N PRO A 86 8.40 -11.15 -2.46
CA PRO A 86 9.75 -11.27 -2.95
C PRO A 86 10.80 -11.27 -1.84
N SER A 87 11.87 -12.04 -1.99
CA SER A 87 12.98 -12.09 -1.02
C SER A 87 13.56 -10.70 -0.71
N VAL A 88 13.64 -9.83 -1.71
CA VAL A 88 14.11 -8.44 -1.56
C VAL A 88 13.24 -7.58 -0.65
N LEU A 89 11.98 -7.98 -0.41
CA LEU A 89 11.06 -7.32 0.53
C LEU A 89 10.92 -8.08 1.85
N SER A 90 11.04 -9.41 1.85
CA SER A 90 10.94 -10.20 3.08
C SER A 90 12.04 -9.84 4.08
N VAL A 91 13.27 -9.60 3.61
CA VAL A 91 14.41 -9.18 4.44
C VAL A 91 14.23 -7.81 5.11
N GLU A 92 13.31 -6.98 4.60
CA GLU A 92 13.00 -5.66 5.14
C GLU A 92 11.91 -5.70 6.24
N CYS A 93 11.27 -6.86 6.41
CA CYS A 93 10.33 -7.12 7.48
C CYS A 93 11.09 -7.37 8.79
N SER A 94 10.58 -6.83 9.89
CA SER A 94 11.17 -6.92 11.23
C SER A 94 11.47 -8.33 11.70
N ASP A 95 10.75 -9.31 11.16
CA ASP A 95 10.92 -10.73 11.48
C ASP A 95 12.29 -11.26 11.01
N PHE A 96 12.96 -10.55 10.09
CA PHE A 96 14.23 -10.91 9.48
C PHE A 96 15.33 -9.84 9.63
N VAL A 97 15.01 -8.66 10.16
CA VAL A 97 15.99 -7.58 10.34
C VAL A 97 16.93 -7.92 11.50
N GLY A 98 18.18 -8.29 11.16
CA GLY A 98 19.30 -8.36 12.10
C GLY A 98 19.73 -6.99 12.61
N SER A 99 20.39 -6.95 13.77
CA SER A 99 20.84 -5.76 14.52
C SER A 99 21.84 -4.81 13.80
N ASP A 100 22.06 -4.97 12.49
CA ASP A 100 23.12 -4.28 11.73
C ASP A 100 22.79 -2.83 11.32
N GLU A 101 21.57 -2.34 11.55
CA GLU A 101 21.18 -0.99 11.12
C GLU A 101 21.77 0.15 11.97
N LYS A 102 22.36 -0.15 13.14
CA LYS A 102 22.85 0.89 14.05
C LYS A 102 24.19 1.51 13.63
N GLU A 103 25.01 0.82 12.81
CA GLU A 103 26.35 1.30 12.46
C GLU A 103 26.40 2.16 11.17
N LYS A 104 25.38 2.11 10.30
CA LYS A 104 25.39 2.82 9.00
C LYS A 104 24.68 4.18 9.01
N LYS A 105 24.20 4.62 10.17
CA LYS A 105 23.37 5.84 10.30
C LYS A 105 24.20 7.13 10.22
N GLY A 106 25.47 7.10 10.64
CA GLY A 106 26.28 8.31 10.83
C GLY A 106 26.84 8.99 9.57
N VAL A 107 27.01 8.28 8.44
CA VAL A 107 27.75 8.83 7.28
C VAL A 107 26.85 9.61 6.31
N LEU A 108 25.54 9.34 6.27
CA LEU A 108 24.61 9.94 5.31
C LEU A 108 23.85 11.18 5.85
N GLU A 109 23.81 11.38 7.17
CA GLU A 109 22.95 12.40 7.80
C GLU A 109 23.50 13.84 7.67
N GLU A 110 24.81 14.04 7.49
CA GLU A 110 25.43 15.39 7.54
C GLU A 110 25.58 16.12 6.19
N GLY A 111 25.17 15.54 5.05
CA GLY A 111 25.49 16.10 3.72
C GLY A 111 24.40 16.11 2.64
N LEU A 112 23.17 15.68 2.94
CA LEU A 112 22.10 15.58 1.94
C LEU A 112 21.45 16.95 1.65
N GLY A 113 22.00 17.67 0.68
CA GLY A 113 21.41 18.89 0.13
C GLY A 113 21.20 18.81 -1.39
N ILE A 114 20.02 19.19 -1.89
CA ILE A 114 19.77 19.35 -3.34
C ILE A 114 19.64 20.83 -3.71
N LEU A 115 20.29 21.26 -4.79
CA LEU A 115 20.14 22.61 -5.31
C LEU A 115 18.75 22.79 -5.97
N PRO A 116 18.15 23.98 -5.97
CA PRO A 116 16.89 24.22 -6.70
C PRO A 116 16.95 23.84 -8.18
N SER A 117 18.08 24.04 -8.85
CA SER A 117 18.30 23.60 -10.24
C SER A 117 18.27 22.08 -10.39
N ASP A 118 18.83 21.36 -9.41
CA ASP A 118 18.82 19.90 -9.39
C ASP A 118 17.43 19.36 -9.04
N PHE A 119 16.69 20.05 -8.17
CA PHE A 119 15.27 19.76 -7.91
C PHE A 119 14.41 19.92 -9.17
N CYS A 120 14.56 21.02 -9.91
CA CYS A 120 13.84 21.23 -11.18
C CYS A 120 14.22 20.17 -12.23
N GLY A 121 15.51 19.81 -12.30
CA GLY A 121 15.98 18.75 -13.19
C GLY A 121 15.40 17.38 -12.84
N MET A 122 15.41 17.02 -11.56
CA MET A 122 14.79 15.80 -11.03
C MET A 122 13.29 15.75 -11.34
N LYS A 123 12.57 16.85 -11.10
CA LYS A 123 11.13 16.94 -11.39
C LYS A 123 10.83 16.70 -12.86
N SER A 124 11.62 17.32 -13.74
CA SER A 124 11.48 17.16 -15.18
C SER A 124 11.73 15.72 -15.65
N GLU A 125 12.68 15.02 -15.00
CA GLU A 125 12.97 13.61 -15.27
C GLU A 125 11.81 12.71 -14.84
N ILE A 126 11.33 12.84 -13.60
CA ILE A 126 10.23 12.00 -13.09
C ILE A 126 8.91 12.24 -13.85
N ASP A 127 8.66 13.46 -14.32
CA ASP A 127 7.47 13.80 -15.09
C ASP A 127 7.46 13.11 -16.47
N GLN A 128 8.64 12.76 -17.00
CA GLN A 128 8.79 12.03 -18.26
C GLN A 128 8.55 10.52 -18.11
N TRP A 129 8.69 9.96 -16.91
CA TRP A 129 8.47 8.53 -16.69
C TRP A 129 7.03 8.13 -17.01
N ARG A 130 6.87 7.28 -18.03
CA ARG A 130 5.60 6.62 -18.39
C ARG A 130 5.51 5.21 -17.83
N ASP A 131 6.67 4.62 -17.54
CA ASP A 131 6.84 3.31 -16.93
C ASP A 131 7.88 3.44 -15.79
N TYR A 132 8.16 2.35 -15.08
CA TYR A 132 9.23 2.31 -14.09
C TYR A 132 10.57 2.65 -14.75
N PRO A 133 11.39 3.54 -14.13
CA PRO A 133 12.69 3.87 -14.66
C PRO A 133 13.58 2.62 -14.63
N ASN A 134 14.34 2.39 -15.71
CA ASN A 134 15.33 1.31 -15.76
C ASN A 134 16.71 1.83 -15.29
N PRO A 135 17.12 3.03 -15.75
CA PRO A 135 18.05 3.86 -14.99
C PRO A 135 17.43 5.18 -14.52
N TYR A 136 17.99 5.78 -13.47
CA TYR A 136 17.71 7.15 -13.05
C TYR A 136 18.98 7.97 -12.81
N SER A 137 18.86 9.30 -12.82
CA SER A 137 20.00 10.20 -12.61
C SER A 137 20.43 10.30 -11.14
N PHE A 138 21.64 10.81 -10.92
CA PHE A 138 22.13 11.14 -9.59
C PHE A 138 21.20 12.06 -8.78
N ARG A 139 20.43 12.93 -9.44
CA ARG A 139 19.48 13.83 -8.75
C ARG A 139 18.31 13.07 -8.15
N VAL A 140 17.83 12.05 -8.86
CA VAL A 140 16.81 11.12 -8.37
C VAL A 140 17.39 10.27 -7.25
N LEU A 141 18.61 9.75 -7.40
CA LEU A 141 19.30 9.01 -6.34
C LEU A 141 19.32 9.80 -5.02
N TRP A 142 19.77 11.05 -5.09
CA TRP A 142 19.88 11.95 -3.94
C TRP A 142 18.52 12.18 -3.26
N SER A 143 17.48 12.31 -4.07
CA SER A 143 16.11 12.49 -3.62
C SER A 143 15.55 11.22 -2.96
N ILE A 144 15.93 10.03 -3.43
CA ILE A 144 15.58 8.76 -2.80
C ILE A 144 16.30 8.63 -1.44
N LEU A 145 17.57 9.00 -1.35
CA LEU A 145 18.32 8.98 -0.08
C LEU A 145 17.70 9.90 0.98
N GLY A 146 17.15 11.05 0.56
CA GLY A 146 16.41 11.97 1.43
C GLY A 146 15.17 11.36 2.10
N LEU A 147 14.66 10.22 1.61
CA LEU A 147 13.52 9.53 2.22
C LEU A 147 13.84 9.00 3.61
N LYS A 148 15.13 8.78 3.93
CA LYS A 148 15.57 8.42 5.30
C LYS A 148 15.31 9.53 6.32
N LEU A 149 15.37 10.78 5.86
CA LEU A 149 15.27 11.98 6.70
C LEU A 149 13.84 12.54 6.75
N THR A 150 12.92 11.97 5.98
CA THR A 150 11.60 12.54 5.73
C THR A 150 10.50 11.74 6.40
N GLU A 151 9.74 12.38 7.29
CA GLU A 151 8.46 11.85 7.73
C GLU A 151 7.44 11.86 6.59
N MET A 152 6.81 10.70 6.35
CA MET A 152 5.90 10.46 5.22
C MET A 152 4.43 10.75 5.57
N SER A 153 4.18 11.66 6.50
CA SER A 153 2.83 11.96 7.01
C SER A 153 1.91 12.51 5.92
N GLU A 154 2.42 13.37 5.04
CA GLU A 154 1.68 13.97 3.92
C GLU A 154 1.28 12.96 2.84
N LEU A 155 2.05 11.88 2.68
CA LEU A 155 1.75 10.85 1.70
C LEU A 155 0.45 10.11 2.03
N SER A 156 0.17 9.88 3.31
CA SER A 156 -1.08 9.22 3.72
C SER A 156 -2.30 10.01 3.23
N THR A 157 -2.31 11.33 3.43
CA THR A 157 -3.36 12.23 2.92
C THR A 157 -3.39 12.22 1.40
N TRP A 158 -2.23 12.22 0.74
CA TRP A 158 -2.15 12.15 -0.72
C TRP A 158 -2.80 10.88 -1.29
N ILE A 159 -2.53 9.72 -0.68
CA ILE A 159 -3.10 8.41 -1.06
C ILE A 159 -4.62 8.47 -1.00
N LEU A 160 -5.17 8.98 0.10
CA LEU A 160 -6.62 9.07 0.33
C LEU A 160 -7.31 9.96 -0.71
N VAL A 161 -6.71 11.12 -1.02
CA VAL A 161 -7.25 12.09 -1.98
C VAL A 161 -7.17 11.56 -3.42
N ASN A 162 -6.03 10.99 -3.81
CA ASN A 162 -5.76 10.64 -5.21
C ASN A 162 -6.28 9.27 -5.63
N SER A 163 -6.56 8.36 -4.69
CA SER A 163 -7.17 7.04 -4.98
C SER A 163 -8.37 7.12 -5.93
N THR A 164 -9.21 8.15 -5.78
CA THR A 164 -10.40 8.37 -6.62
C THR A 164 -10.10 8.60 -8.10
N ARG A 165 -8.91 9.17 -8.43
CA ARG A 165 -8.47 9.38 -9.82
C ARG A 165 -8.18 8.06 -10.53
N TYR A 166 -7.87 7.02 -9.77
CA TYR A 166 -7.65 5.65 -10.25
C TYR A 166 -8.92 4.79 -10.16
N GLY A 167 -10.07 5.42 -9.88
CA GLY A 167 -11.39 4.80 -10.00
C GLY A 167 -11.91 4.11 -8.75
N VAL A 168 -11.21 4.16 -7.62
CA VAL A 168 -11.66 3.55 -6.35
C VAL A 168 -11.72 4.59 -5.25
N ARG A 169 -12.74 4.53 -4.39
CA ARG A 169 -12.83 5.35 -3.18
C ARG A 169 -12.42 4.51 -1.99
N ILE A 170 -11.38 4.92 -1.29
CA ILE A 170 -10.86 4.22 -0.11
C ILE A 170 -11.17 5.01 1.17
N ASP A 171 -11.17 4.32 2.31
CA ASP A 171 -11.25 4.92 3.63
C ASP A 171 -9.86 5.02 4.28
N ARG A 172 -9.83 5.44 5.55
CA ARG A 172 -8.58 5.59 6.31
C ARG A 172 -7.86 4.27 6.53
N TYR A 173 -8.58 3.18 6.77
CA TYR A 173 -7.97 1.87 7.03
C TYR A 173 -7.30 1.32 5.78
N MET A 174 -7.98 1.39 4.64
CA MET A 174 -7.43 0.98 3.36
C MET A 174 -6.24 1.85 2.93
N ARG A 175 -6.29 3.16 3.20
CA ARG A 175 -5.14 4.05 3.06
C ARG A 175 -3.95 3.54 3.87
N ASP A 176 -4.16 3.15 5.12
CA ASP A 176 -3.07 2.69 6.00
C ASP A 176 -2.47 1.37 5.53
N HIS A 177 -3.29 0.44 5.03
CA HIS A 177 -2.81 -0.80 4.40
C HIS A 177 -1.99 -0.52 3.13
N ILE A 178 -2.46 0.35 2.24
CA ILE A 178 -1.72 0.77 1.04
C ILE A 178 -0.39 1.45 1.42
N PHE A 179 -0.45 2.35 2.40
CA PHE A 179 0.72 3.05 2.91
C PHE A 179 1.75 2.10 3.52
N LEU A 180 1.33 1.06 4.24
CA LEU A 180 2.21 0.02 4.77
C LEU A 180 2.96 -0.72 3.66
N LEU A 181 2.25 -1.17 2.61
CA LEU A 181 2.84 -1.87 1.47
C LEU A 181 3.83 -0.99 0.71
N PHE A 182 3.47 0.28 0.53
CA PHE A 182 4.34 1.26 -0.11
C PHE A 182 5.57 1.58 0.75
N ARG A 183 5.43 1.69 2.08
CA ARG A 183 6.56 1.93 2.99
C ARG A 183 7.54 0.75 3.00
N LEU A 184 7.06 -0.48 2.96
CA LEU A 184 7.90 -1.67 2.79
C LEU A 184 8.69 -1.58 1.48
N SER A 185 7.99 -1.19 0.40
CA SER A 185 8.60 -1.02 -0.92
C SER A 185 9.73 0.02 -0.90
N LEU A 186 9.49 1.16 -0.25
CA LEU A 186 10.50 2.21 -0.13
C LEU A 186 11.73 1.80 0.67
N LYS A 187 11.60 0.96 1.71
CA LYS A 187 12.77 0.48 2.46
C LYS A 187 13.79 -0.20 1.54
N ALA A 188 13.33 -1.12 0.70
CA ALA A 188 14.17 -1.82 -0.26
C ALA A 188 14.80 -0.87 -1.29
N VAL A 189 14.02 0.10 -1.80
CA VAL A 189 14.53 1.11 -2.76
C VAL A 189 15.61 2.00 -2.15
N VAL A 190 15.39 2.46 -0.91
CA VAL A 190 16.37 3.27 -0.18
C VAL A 190 17.64 2.48 0.11
N LYS A 191 17.52 1.18 0.42
CA LYS A 191 18.65 0.29 0.64
C LYS A 191 19.48 0.07 -0.64
N GLU A 192 18.82 -0.13 -1.80
CA GLU A 192 19.48 -0.15 -3.11
C GLU A 192 20.24 1.16 -3.37
N ALA A 193 19.57 2.31 -3.16
CA ALA A 193 20.19 3.62 -3.32
C ALA A 193 21.43 3.83 -2.43
N CYS A 194 21.41 3.32 -1.21
CA CYS A 194 22.57 3.35 -0.31
C CYS A 194 23.72 2.47 -0.82
N GLY A 195 23.41 1.34 -1.45
CA GLY A 195 24.41 0.47 -2.07
C GLY A 195 25.24 1.21 -3.11
N PHE A 196 24.61 2.03 -3.96
CA PHE A 196 25.31 2.85 -4.96
C PHE A 196 26.28 3.87 -4.35
N MET A 197 25.96 4.42 -3.18
CA MET A 197 26.85 5.36 -2.48
C MET A 197 28.06 4.64 -1.86
N ILE A 198 27.86 3.46 -1.26
CA ILE A 198 28.95 2.70 -0.65
C ILE A 198 29.92 2.18 -1.73
N GLU A 199 29.40 1.75 -2.89
CA GLU A 199 30.21 1.30 -4.01
C GLU A 199 31.00 2.46 -4.66
N SER A 200 30.52 3.70 -4.60
CA SER A 200 31.28 4.85 -5.07
C SER A 200 32.46 5.19 -4.15
N ASP A 201 32.27 5.08 -2.83
CA ASP A 201 33.29 5.44 -1.82
C ASP A 201 34.42 4.40 -1.78
N ALA A 202 34.12 3.12 -2.03
CA ALA A 202 35.11 2.04 -2.03
C ALA A 202 36.06 2.06 -3.25
N ASN A 203 35.67 2.72 -4.34
CA ASN A 203 36.32 2.57 -5.65
C ASN A 203 37.28 3.71 -6.03
N VAL A 204 37.48 4.76 -5.21
CA VAL A 204 38.30 5.92 -5.64
C VAL A 204 39.14 6.52 -4.50
N VAL A 205 40.44 6.20 -4.51
CA VAL A 205 41.48 7.03 -3.87
C VAL A 205 41.90 8.09 -4.90
N GLY A 206 41.38 9.32 -4.80
CA GLY A 206 42.06 10.49 -5.42
C GLY A 206 41.26 11.55 -6.21
N GLU A 207 39.94 11.48 -6.39
CA GLU A 207 39.16 12.58 -7.01
C GLU A 207 37.99 13.04 -6.11
N PRO A 208 37.50 14.29 -6.22
CA PRO A 208 36.35 14.75 -5.44
C PRO A 208 35.07 13.97 -5.83
N GLU A 209 34.74 12.98 -4.99
CA GLU A 209 33.64 11.99 -5.06
C GLU A 209 32.35 12.51 -5.73
N ILE A 210 31.92 13.71 -5.37
CA ILE A 210 30.61 14.28 -5.72
C ILE A 210 30.50 14.62 -7.22
N MET A 211 31.60 15.03 -7.87
CA MET A 211 31.55 15.50 -9.26
C MET A 211 31.53 14.33 -10.27
N SER A 212 32.12 13.18 -9.93
CA SER A 212 32.09 11.98 -10.78
C SER A 212 30.71 11.31 -10.78
N CYS A 213 30.01 11.31 -9.64
CA CYS A 213 28.68 10.69 -9.51
C CYS A 213 27.57 11.46 -10.23
N LYS A 214 27.67 12.79 -10.38
CA LYS A 214 26.66 13.62 -11.06
C LYS A 214 26.43 13.27 -12.53
N ARG A 215 27.39 12.62 -13.21
CA ARG A 215 27.27 12.21 -14.61
C ARG A 215 26.84 10.76 -14.79
N ARG A 216 26.71 10.00 -13.70
CA ARG A 216 26.33 8.59 -13.75
C ARG A 216 24.82 8.43 -13.80
N THR A 217 24.41 7.37 -14.47
CA THR A 217 23.07 6.79 -14.41
C THR A 217 23.12 5.52 -13.57
N PHE A 218 22.12 5.30 -12.74
CA PHE A 218 22.08 4.16 -11.81
C PHE A 218 21.02 3.16 -12.28
N GLU A 219 21.44 1.94 -12.60
CA GLU A 219 20.53 0.85 -12.97
C GLU A 219 19.78 0.36 -11.73
N CYS A 220 18.45 0.46 -11.72
CA CYS A 220 17.66 0.29 -10.49
C CYS A 220 16.75 -0.95 -10.55
N ALA A 221 17.38 -2.12 -10.58
CA ALA A 221 16.68 -3.39 -10.70
C ALA A 221 15.77 -3.70 -9.50
N VAL A 222 16.17 -3.36 -8.27
CA VAL A 222 15.35 -3.54 -7.07
C VAL A 222 14.15 -2.62 -7.11
N LEU A 223 14.34 -1.34 -7.46
CA LEU A 223 13.23 -0.40 -7.65
C LEU A 223 12.18 -0.95 -8.62
N VAL A 224 12.60 -1.40 -9.81
CA VAL A 224 11.68 -1.95 -10.81
C VAL A 224 10.95 -3.18 -10.25
N ARG A 225 11.67 -4.12 -9.63
CA ARG A 225 11.10 -5.35 -9.07
C ARG A 225 10.06 -5.05 -7.98
N VAL A 226 10.40 -4.13 -7.07
CA VAL A 226 9.58 -3.78 -5.91
C VAL A 226 8.36 -2.97 -6.31
N LEU A 227 8.49 -1.98 -7.19
CA LEU A 227 7.33 -1.23 -7.67
C LEU A 227 6.41 -2.09 -8.54
N SER A 228 6.95 -3.03 -9.31
CA SER A 228 6.16 -4.01 -10.07
C SER A 228 5.38 -4.94 -9.12
N TRP A 229 6.00 -5.39 -8.03
CA TRP A 229 5.30 -6.15 -7.00
C TRP A 229 4.21 -5.32 -6.32
N LEU A 230 4.49 -4.08 -5.94
CA LEU A 230 3.48 -3.21 -5.33
C LEU A 230 2.29 -3.00 -6.29
N ALA A 231 2.57 -2.76 -7.57
CA ALA A 231 1.52 -2.61 -8.58
C ALA A 231 0.68 -3.87 -8.77
N SER A 232 1.25 -5.07 -8.65
CA SER A 232 0.46 -6.30 -8.69
C SER A 232 -0.48 -6.41 -7.49
N GLN A 233 -0.05 -5.98 -6.30
CA GLN A 233 -0.92 -5.92 -5.13
C GLN A 233 -2.01 -4.85 -5.28
N LEU A 234 -1.66 -3.63 -5.72
CA LEU A 234 -2.65 -2.58 -5.95
C LEU A 234 -3.60 -2.93 -7.11
N GLY A 235 -3.15 -3.71 -8.08
CA GLY A 235 -3.94 -4.24 -9.17
C GLY A 235 -5.14 -5.07 -8.70
N ILE A 236 -5.08 -5.68 -7.52
CA ILE A 236 -6.21 -6.39 -6.90
C ILE A 236 -7.42 -5.46 -6.73
N LEU A 237 -7.17 -4.22 -6.31
CA LEU A 237 -8.21 -3.24 -6.00
C LEU A 237 -8.51 -2.30 -7.17
N TYR A 238 -7.47 -1.80 -7.84
CA TYR A 238 -7.58 -0.77 -8.86
C TYR A 238 -7.63 -1.32 -10.29
N GLY A 239 -7.29 -2.60 -10.49
CA GLY A 239 -7.02 -3.20 -11.80
C GLY A 239 -5.57 -2.98 -12.24
N GLU A 240 -5.06 -3.83 -13.14
CA GLU A 240 -3.62 -3.89 -13.50
C GLU A 240 -3.04 -2.54 -13.95
N GLY A 241 -3.69 -1.85 -14.90
CA GLY A 241 -3.21 -0.57 -15.41
C GLY A 241 -3.21 0.53 -14.35
N ASN A 242 -4.35 0.72 -13.66
CA ASN A 242 -4.48 1.76 -12.65
C ASN A 242 -3.62 1.49 -11.41
N GLY A 243 -3.45 0.22 -11.01
CA GLY A 243 -2.56 -0.17 -9.93
C GLY A 243 -1.10 0.17 -10.23
N LYS A 244 -0.65 -0.06 -11.47
CA LYS A 244 0.67 0.36 -11.96
C LYS A 244 0.87 1.87 -11.91
N PHE A 245 -0.05 2.64 -12.49
CA PHE A 245 0.05 4.11 -12.47
C PHE A 245 -0.02 4.67 -11.05
N PHE A 246 -0.85 4.10 -10.18
CA PHE A 246 -0.96 4.55 -8.80
C PHE A 246 0.32 4.29 -8.01
N ALA A 247 0.96 3.12 -8.18
CA ALA A 247 2.26 2.82 -7.59
C ALA A 247 3.34 3.82 -8.04
N LEU A 248 3.39 4.10 -9.35
CA LEU A 248 4.35 5.03 -9.94
C LEU A 248 4.14 6.46 -9.42
N ASP A 249 2.90 6.95 -9.40
CA ASP A 249 2.61 8.32 -8.98
C ASP A 249 2.80 8.52 -7.47
N MET A 250 2.51 7.50 -6.64
CA MET A 250 2.91 7.51 -5.22
C MET A 250 4.42 7.67 -5.08
N PHE A 251 5.20 6.92 -5.87
CA PHE A 251 6.66 6.99 -5.83
C PHE A 251 7.19 8.37 -6.26
N LYS A 252 6.67 8.92 -7.37
CA LYS A 252 7.01 10.28 -7.83
C LYS A 252 6.70 11.34 -6.78
N GLN A 253 5.52 11.26 -6.16
CA GLN A 253 5.13 12.17 -5.08
C GLN A 253 6.11 12.09 -3.91
N CYS A 254 6.54 10.90 -3.53
CA CYS A 254 7.47 10.69 -2.44
C CYS A 254 8.85 11.28 -2.71
N ILE A 255 9.40 11.01 -3.90
CA ILE A 255 10.69 11.58 -4.31
C ILE A 255 10.58 13.11 -4.33
N THR A 256 9.50 13.66 -4.88
CA THR A 256 9.30 15.11 -4.95
C THR A 256 9.25 15.74 -3.57
N GLU A 257 8.48 15.14 -2.66
CA GLU A 257 8.34 15.65 -1.29
C GLU A 257 9.68 15.57 -0.54
N SER A 258 10.37 14.44 -0.66
CA SER A 258 11.69 14.25 -0.07
C SER A 258 12.70 15.27 -0.59
N ALA A 259 12.81 15.42 -1.91
CA ALA A 259 13.69 16.38 -2.56
C ALA A 259 13.39 17.82 -2.09
N SER A 260 12.11 18.16 -1.90
CA SER A 260 11.71 19.48 -1.41
C SER A 260 12.17 19.76 0.02
N ARG A 261 12.27 18.71 0.85
CA ARG A 261 12.70 18.78 2.26
C ARG A 261 14.20 18.90 2.39
N ILE A 262 14.95 18.22 1.53
CA ILE A 262 16.43 18.33 1.47
C ILE A 262 16.91 19.47 0.56
N MET A 263 16.01 20.32 0.06
CA MET A 263 16.37 21.43 -0.82
C MET A 263 17.11 22.52 -0.05
N LEU A 264 18.32 22.84 -0.53
CA LEU A 264 19.14 23.93 0.01
C LEU A 264 18.44 25.27 -0.25
N PHE A 265 18.61 26.20 0.70
CA PHE A 265 18.01 27.54 0.63
C PHE A 265 16.48 27.53 0.57
N ARG A 266 15.84 26.54 1.19
CA ARG A 266 14.39 26.57 1.39
C ARG A 266 14.04 27.87 2.11
N SER A 267 13.45 28.82 1.38
CA SER A 267 12.85 30.01 1.97
C SER A 267 11.96 29.52 3.10
N ALA A 268 12.22 29.94 4.32
CA ALA A 268 11.44 29.56 5.49
C ALA A 268 9.97 29.86 5.17
N ARG A 269 9.22 28.84 4.78
CA ARG A 269 7.78 28.94 4.69
C ARG A 269 7.38 29.04 6.15
N THR A 270 7.12 30.27 6.58
CA THR A 270 6.49 30.64 7.84
C THR A 270 5.65 29.48 8.34
N ARG A 271 6.22 28.71 9.27
CA ARG A 271 5.43 27.96 10.22
C ARG A 271 4.66 29.06 10.93
N ALA A 272 3.41 29.25 10.54
CA ALA A 272 2.55 30.23 11.16
C ALA A 272 2.31 29.76 12.59
N GLU A 273 3.23 30.11 13.48
CA GLU A 273 2.93 30.28 14.88
C GLU A 273 2.08 31.54 14.95
N SER A 274 0.77 31.34 14.89
CA SER A 274 -0.18 32.38 15.25
C SER A 274 -0.05 32.63 16.75
N SER A 275 0.69 33.66 17.12
CA SER A 275 0.41 34.45 18.31
C SER A 275 0.98 35.84 18.09
N GLY A 276 0.11 36.85 17.97
CA GLY A 276 0.50 38.26 17.96
C GLY A 276 1.33 38.61 19.21
N VAL A 277 2.19 39.61 19.17
CA VAL A 277 1.86 41.03 19.23
C VAL A 277 3.16 41.79 18.90
N LEU A 278 2.95 42.96 18.30
CA LEU A 278 3.90 43.97 17.89
C LEU A 278 4.61 44.60 19.09
N GLU A 279 5.94 44.74 19.07
CA GLU A 279 6.66 45.93 19.52
C GLU A 279 8.15 45.91 19.14
N ASP A 280 8.71 47.12 19.12
CA ASP A 280 9.84 47.64 18.36
C ASP A 280 11.25 47.32 18.91
N LEU A 281 12.21 47.36 17.96
CA LEU A 281 13.60 47.84 18.05
C LEU A 281 14.71 47.10 18.83
N ASP A 282 15.86 47.11 18.15
CA ASP A 282 17.26 47.16 18.60
C ASP A 282 18.14 45.89 18.69
N ASP A 283 19.42 46.23 18.60
CA ASP A 283 20.54 45.61 17.90
C ASP A 283 21.44 44.76 18.82
N ALA A 284 22.39 44.06 18.21
CA ALA A 284 23.60 43.48 18.82
C ALA A 284 23.51 42.18 19.69
N ASN A 285 23.99 41.09 19.08
CA ASN A 285 25.14 40.27 19.51
C ASN A 285 25.16 39.52 20.88
N VAL A 286 25.91 38.40 20.88
CA VAL A 286 26.46 37.64 22.03
C VAL A 286 25.66 36.42 22.54
N SER A 287 26.13 35.24 22.11
CA SER A 287 26.53 34.07 22.93
C SER A 287 25.98 33.96 24.36
N SER A 288 25.28 32.86 24.66
CA SER A 288 25.75 31.81 25.59
C SER A 288 24.68 30.75 25.90
N LYS A 289 25.15 29.52 26.15
CA LYS A 289 24.45 28.39 26.77
C LYS A 289 23.58 28.81 27.96
N VAL A 290 22.34 28.30 28.06
CA VAL A 290 21.74 27.89 29.34
C VAL A 290 20.83 26.68 29.14
N GLU A 291 20.92 25.79 30.12
CA GLU A 291 20.32 24.47 30.27
C GLU A 291 18.79 24.43 30.25
N LYS A 292 18.30 23.24 29.88
CA LYS A 292 16.92 22.78 30.01
C LYS A 292 16.44 22.88 31.47
N SER A 293 15.36 23.61 31.72
CA SER A 293 14.49 23.36 32.87
C SER A 293 13.24 22.60 32.41
N LEU A 294 13.03 21.43 32.99
CA LEU A 294 11.81 20.65 32.90
C LEU A 294 10.62 21.37 33.56
N GLN A 295 9.43 20.95 33.11
CA GLN A 295 8.11 21.00 33.75
C GLN A 295 7.30 22.30 33.65
N ASN A 296 6.20 22.26 32.87
CA ASN A 296 4.88 21.98 33.45
C ASN A 296 3.78 21.71 32.40
N ASN A 297 2.82 20.91 32.83
CA ASN A 297 1.72 20.30 32.08
C ASN A 297 0.61 21.28 31.66
N SER A 298 0.07 21.09 30.46
CA SER A 298 -1.38 21.09 30.16
C SER A 298 -1.54 20.34 28.83
N GLY A 299 -2.30 19.25 28.72
CA GLY A 299 -3.73 19.19 28.97
C GLY A 299 -4.45 19.13 27.61
N GLY A 300 -4.20 18.08 26.84
CA GLY A 300 -4.79 17.85 25.53
C GLY A 300 -4.48 16.45 25.05
N GLU A 301 -5.48 15.58 25.11
CA GLU A 301 -5.45 14.19 24.69
C GLU A 301 -5.29 14.13 23.15
N VAL A 302 -4.05 14.28 22.69
CA VAL A 302 -3.67 14.02 21.31
C VAL A 302 -3.21 12.58 21.25
N ASP A 303 -4.02 11.78 20.57
CA ASP A 303 -3.80 10.40 20.13
C ASP A 303 -2.31 10.07 19.92
N LYS A 304 -1.68 9.46 20.94
CA LYS A 304 -0.29 8.98 20.93
C LYS A 304 -0.14 7.64 20.20
N SER A 305 -0.87 7.44 19.11
CA SER A 305 -0.78 6.22 18.29
C SER A 305 0.20 6.35 17.11
N LEU A 306 0.77 7.52 16.85
CA LEU A 306 1.42 7.80 15.56
C LEU A 306 2.96 7.76 15.56
N ASP A 307 3.61 7.46 16.68
CA ASP A 307 5.06 7.73 16.80
C ASP A 307 5.89 6.65 17.51
N VAL A 308 5.57 5.38 17.25
CA VAL A 308 6.58 4.32 17.30
C VAL A 308 6.70 3.81 15.89
N ALA A 309 7.86 4.03 15.27
CA ALA A 309 8.21 3.55 13.93
C ALA A 309 7.57 2.19 13.67
N GLN A 310 6.43 2.18 12.97
CA GLN A 310 5.55 1.02 12.91
C GLN A 310 6.36 -0.14 12.33
N VAL A 311 6.63 -1.12 13.18
CA VAL A 311 7.35 -2.33 12.84
C VAL A 311 6.58 -3.02 11.70
N ILE A 312 7.23 -3.20 10.55
CA ILE A 312 6.62 -3.85 9.39
C ILE A 312 6.98 -5.32 9.49
N SER A 313 6.04 -6.17 9.87
CA SER A 313 6.19 -7.62 9.90
C SER A 313 5.47 -8.27 8.71
N VAL A 314 5.86 -9.49 8.37
CA VAL A 314 5.22 -10.33 7.36
C VAL A 314 3.72 -10.49 7.63
N SER A 315 3.32 -10.66 8.89
CA SER A 315 1.90 -10.79 9.27
C SER A 315 1.09 -9.54 8.92
N ARG A 316 1.67 -8.34 9.09
CA ARG A 316 1.02 -7.07 8.72
C ARG A 316 0.95 -6.86 7.21
N VAL A 317 1.99 -7.30 6.49
CA VAL A 317 1.99 -7.30 5.01
C VAL A 317 0.91 -8.23 4.48
N ALA A 318 0.81 -9.46 5.01
CA ALA A 318 -0.26 -10.40 4.67
C ALA A 318 -1.64 -9.83 5.00
N ALA A 319 -1.80 -9.18 6.15
CA ALA A 319 -3.05 -8.53 6.53
C ALA A 319 -3.43 -7.38 5.58
N ALA A 320 -2.47 -6.57 5.14
CA ALA A 320 -2.71 -5.49 4.18
C ALA A 320 -3.12 -6.02 2.80
N VAL A 321 -2.50 -7.10 2.33
CA VAL A 321 -2.90 -7.74 1.06
C VAL A 321 -4.27 -8.40 1.17
N ALA A 322 -4.57 -9.07 2.29
CA ALA A 322 -5.90 -9.62 2.54
C ALA A 322 -6.98 -8.52 2.53
N ALA A 323 -6.71 -7.37 3.16
CA ALA A 323 -7.62 -6.23 3.13
C ALA A 323 -7.88 -5.71 1.70
N LEU A 324 -6.87 -5.68 0.82
CA LEU A 324 -7.06 -5.32 -0.59
C LEU A 324 -8.02 -6.29 -1.31
N TYR A 325 -7.91 -7.59 -1.05
CA TYR A 325 -8.85 -8.60 -1.58
C TYR A 325 -10.27 -8.43 -1.04
N GLU A 326 -10.42 -8.27 0.29
CA GLU A 326 -11.73 -8.01 0.91
C GLU A 326 -12.40 -6.77 0.30
N ARG A 327 -11.62 -5.69 0.14
CA ARG A 327 -12.11 -4.42 -0.41
C ARG A 327 -12.43 -4.51 -1.89
N SER A 328 -11.70 -5.30 -2.69
CA SER A 328 -12.00 -5.49 -4.11
C SER A 328 -13.30 -6.27 -4.32
N VAL A 329 -13.55 -7.29 -3.50
CA VAL A 329 -14.83 -8.02 -3.49
C VAL A 329 -15.97 -7.08 -3.10
N LEU A 330 -15.79 -6.26 -2.06
CA LEU A 330 -16.77 -5.25 -1.66
C LEU A 330 -17.03 -4.22 -2.77
N GLU A 331 -15.99 -3.76 -3.46
CA GLU A 331 -16.11 -2.84 -4.60
C GLU A 331 -16.95 -3.47 -5.72
N GLY A 332 -16.66 -4.73 -6.08
CA GLY A 332 -17.40 -5.48 -7.09
C GLY A 332 -18.88 -5.60 -6.76
N LYS A 333 -19.21 -6.01 -5.53
CA LYS A 333 -20.61 -6.12 -5.06
C LYS A 333 -21.30 -4.75 -5.04
N THR A 334 -20.61 -3.71 -4.57
CA THR A 334 -21.14 -2.33 -4.53
C THR A 334 -21.43 -1.81 -5.93
N ARG A 335 -20.53 -2.04 -6.89
CA ARG A 335 -20.73 -1.66 -8.29
C ARG A 335 -21.87 -2.44 -8.94
N ALA A 336 -21.95 -3.75 -8.69
CA ALA A 336 -23.02 -4.58 -9.22
C ALA A 336 -24.41 -4.09 -8.80
N ILE A 337 -24.57 -3.60 -7.57
CA ILE A 337 -25.86 -3.04 -7.11
C ILE A 337 -26.11 -1.67 -7.74
N ARG A 338 -25.11 -0.78 -7.77
CA ARG A 338 -25.27 0.59 -8.30
C ARG A 338 -25.55 0.64 -9.79
N TYR A 339 -24.88 -0.22 -10.52
CA TYR A 339 -24.91 -0.26 -11.97
C TYR A 339 -25.60 -1.53 -12.46
N ALA A 340 -26.56 -2.04 -11.69
CA ALA A 340 -27.41 -3.15 -12.08
C ALA A 340 -28.19 -2.74 -13.34
N GLN A 341 -27.63 -3.04 -14.52
CA GLN A 341 -28.36 -2.89 -15.76
C GLN A 341 -29.39 -4.04 -15.81
N PRO A 342 -30.68 -3.75 -15.99
CA PRO A 342 -31.66 -4.82 -16.11
C PRO A 342 -31.32 -5.68 -17.33
N LEU A 343 -30.88 -6.92 -17.08
CA LEU A 343 -30.56 -7.87 -18.13
C LEU A 343 -31.81 -8.18 -18.94
N THR A 344 -31.68 -8.12 -20.26
CA THR A 344 -32.75 -8.52 -21.17
C THR A 344 -33.14 -9.97 -20.92
N ARG A 345 -34.38 -10.36 -21.25
CA ARG A 345 -34.83 -11.74 -21.10
C ARG A 345 -33.90 -12.73 -21.82
N TYR A 346 -33.39 -12.34 -22.99
CA TYR A 346 -32.44 -13.15 -23.76
C TYR A 346 -31.13 -13.35 -23.00
N GLN A 347 -30.52 -12.28 -22.48
CA GLN A 347 -29.28 -12.37 -21.69
C GLN A 347 -29.47 -13.23 -20.44
N ARG A 348 -30.59 -13.07 -19.72
CA ARG A 348 -30.90 -13.91 -18.54
C ARG A 348 -31.03 -15.39 -18.89
N MET A 349 -31.71 -15.71 -19.99
CA MET A 349 -31.85 -17.09 -20.46
C MET A 349 -30.51 -17.68 -20.90
N ALA A 350 -29.67 -16.89 -21.58
CA ALA A 350 -28.34 -17.30 -22.01
C ALA A 350 -27.41 -17.54 -20.80
N GLU A 351 -27.36 -16.63 -19.83
CA GLU A 351 -26.59 -16.79 -18.59
C GLU A 351 -27.09 -17.98 -17.78
N HIS A 352 -28.40 -18.15 -17.64
CA HIS A 352 -28.98 -19.31 -16.95
C HIS A 352 -28.59 -20.62 -17.63
N SER A 353 -28.66 -20.68 -18.96
CA SER A 353 -28.27 -21.87 -19.74
C SER A 353 -26.79 -22.18 -19.57
N ALA A 354 -25.92 -21.16 -19.68
CA ALA A 354 -24.48 -21.30 -19.49
C ALA A 354 -24.13 -21.77 -18.06
N MET A 355 -24.74 -21.16 -17.05
CA MET A 355 -24.57 -21.54 -15.64
C MET A 355 -25.09 -22.95 -15.37
N THR A 356 -26.22 -23.35 -15.97
CA THR A 356 -26.77 -24.71 -15.85
C THR A 356 -25.82 -25.75 -16.46
N ALA A 357 -25.24 -25.45 -17.63
CA ALA A 357 -24.26 -26.32 -18.27
C ALA A 357 -22.99 -26.45 -17.41
N LYS A 358 -22.42 -25.33 -16.94
CA LYS A 358 -21.26 -25.31 -16.04
C LYS A 358 -21.55 -26.09 -14.74
N ALA A 359 -22.76 -25.95 -14.20
CA ALA A 359 -23.22 -26.69 -13.02
C ALA A 359 -23.23 -28.19 -13.25
N HIS A 360 -23.73 -28.62 -14.40
CA HIS A 360 -23.80 -30.01 -14.75
C HIS A 360 -22.40 -30.62 -14.87
N GLU A 361 -21.47 -29.92 -15.51
CA GLU A 361 -20.07 -30.35 -15.62
C GLU A 361 -19.37 -30.44 -14.25
N GLU A 362 -19.52 -29.45 -13.38
CA GLU A 362 -18.93 -29.50 -12.03
C GLU A 362 -19.54 -30.61 -11.14
N ARG A 363 -20.84 -30.90 -11.28
CA ARG A 363 -21.47 -32.02 -10.57
C ARG A 363 -20.90 -33.36 -11.02
N LYS A 364 -20.66 -33.55 -12.32
CA LYS A 364 -20.04 -34.79 -12.85
C LYS A 364 -18.66 -35.05 -12.25
N LYS A 365 -17.89 -34.01 -11.93
CA LYS A 365 -16.56 -34.14 -11.29
C LYS A 365 -16.64 -34.56 -9.82
N ARG A 366 -17.82 -34.53 -9.20
CA ARG A 366 -18.03 -34.79 -7.77
C ARG A 366 -18.87 -36.06 -7.59
N PRO A 367 -18.25 -37.25 -7.48
CA PRO A 367 -18.99 -38.52 -7.33
C PRO A 367 -19.84 -38.57 -6.04
N ASN A 368 -19.51 -37.74 -5.05
CA ASN A 368 -20.23 -37.67 -3.78
C ASN A 368 -21.33 -36.60 -3.75
N TYR A 369 -21.54 -35.84 -4.84
CA TYR A 369 -22.54 -34.78 -4.88
C TYR A 369 -23.97 -35.36 -4.74
N ARG A 370 -24.76 -34.77 -3.84
CA ARG A 370 -26.19 -35.04 -3.71
C ARG A 370 -26.93 -33.70 -3.79
N ALA A 371 -28.10 -33.70 -4.42
CA ALA A 371 -28.92 -32.48 -4.44
C ALA A 371 -29.46 -32.21 -3.02
N ILE A 372 -29.71 -30.95 -2.67
CA ILE A 372 -30.24 -30.58 -1.35
C ILE A 372 -31.54 -31.34 -1.03
N ILE A 373 -32.39 -31.55 -2.05
CA ILE A 373 -33.61 -32.36 -1.90
C ILE A 373 -33.35 -33.81 -1.47
N ASP A 374 -32.18 -34.36 -1.80
CA ASP A 374 -31.75 -35.69 -1.41
C ASP A 374 -31.18 -35.72 0.04
N HIS A 375 -30.79 -34.56 0.57
CA HIS A 375 -30.37 -34.39 1.98
C HIS A 375 -31.56 -34.18 2.92
N ASP A 376 -32.58 -33.44 2.48
CA ASP A 376 -33.76 -33.12 3.29
C ASP A 376 -34.80 -34.26 3.35
N GLY A 377 -34.52 -35.40 2.70
CA GLY A 377 -35.41 -36.57 2.70
C GLY A 377 -36.75 -36.33 1.99
N LEU A 378 -36.86 -35.26 1.21
CA LEU A 378 -38.09 -34.91 0.51
C LEU A 378 -38.34 -35.88 -0.66
N PRO A 379 -39.55 -36.45 -0.80
CA PRO A 379 -39.85 -37.36 -1.87
C PRO A 379 -39.74 -36.63 -3.21
N ARG A 380 -38.86 -37.13 -4.10
CA ARG A 380 -38.81 -36.65 -5.49
C ARG A 380 -40.15 -36.92 -6.15
N GLN A 381 -40.88 -35.88 -6.54
CA GLN A 381 -41.93 -36.02 -7.53
C GLN A 381 -41.25 -36.47 -8.83
N ARG A 382 -41.48 -37.73 -9.20
CA ARG A 382 -41.12 -38.24 -10.53
C ARG A 382 -42.07 -37.55 -11.52
N LEU A 383 -41.53 -36.58 -12.26
CA LEU A 383 -42.14 -36.08 -13.49
C LEU A 383 -41.67 -36.96 -14.66
#